data_AF-A0A2S5DDJ2-F1
#
_entry.id   AF-A0A2S5DDJ2-F1
#
_cell.length_a   1.000
_cell.length_b   1.000
_cell.length_c   1.000
_cell.angle_alpha   90.00
_cell.angle_beta   90.00
_cell.angle_gamma   90.00
#
_symmetry.space_group_name_H-M   'P 1'
#
loop_
_entity.id
_entity.type
_entity.pdbx_description
1 polymer ?
#
loop_
_entity_poly.entity_id
_entity_poly.type
_entity_poly.pdbx_seq_one_letter_code
_entity_poly.pdbx_strand_id
1 'polypeptide(L)' 'MRGVRNDTQTNLFSYIQLEDRIPANHPLRKIRQMVDLVLGSMNDVFDGLYSRVGRPSIPPEHLLRASL' A
#
# COMPACT_ATOMS: atom_id res chain seq x y z
N MET A 1 12.73 6.23 9.78
CA MET A 1 11.28 6.52 9.92
C MET A 1 10.51 5.66 8.92
N ARG A 2 9.28 5.21 9.19
CA ARG A 2 8.45 4.57 8.15
C ARG A 2 7.90 5.62 7.19
N GLY A 3 7.91 5.36 5.89
CA GLY A 3 7.28 6.22 4.90
C GLY A 3 5.75 6.17 4.96
N VAL A 4 5.11 7.07 4.20
CA VAL A 4 3.65 7.07 4.01
C VAL A 4 3.38 7.10 2.51
N ARG A 5 2.42 6.31 2.07
CA ARG A 5 1.95 6.33 0.70
C ARG A 5 1.18 7.61 0.43
N ASN A 6 1.66 8.42 -0.52
CA ASN A 6 0.89 9.54 -1.06
C ASN A 6 0.25 9.11 -2.38
N ASP A 7 -1.04 8.75 -2.34
CA ASP A 7 -1.84 8.40 -3.52
C ASP A 7 -2.25 9.61 -4.38
N THR A 8 -1.86 10.81 -3.97
CA THR A 8 -2.24 12.09 -4.58
C THR A 8 -1.42 12.46 -5.81
N GLN A 9 -0.38 11.70 -6.18
CA GLN A 9 0.46 12.01 -7.35
C GLN A 9 -0.14 11.43 -8.64
N THR A 10 -1.39 11.78 -8.95
CA THR A 10 -2.13 11.32 -10.15
C THR A 10 -1.84 12.13 -11.40
N ASN A 11 -1.26 13.33 -11.27
CA ASN A 11 -1.21 14.32 -12.37
C ASN A 11 0.18 14.54 -12.98
N LEU A 12 1.22 13.84 -12.51
CA LEU A 12 2.61 14.05 -12.97
C LEU A 12 3.19 12.90 -13.79
N PHE A 13 2.55 11.73 -13.76
CA PHE A 13 2.97 10.52 -14.47
C PHE A 13 1.75 9.77 -14.99
N SER A 14 1.83 9.19 -16.19
CA SER A 14 0.77 8.38 -16.82
C SER A 14 0.64 6.99 -16.19
N TYR A 15 0.44 6.94 -14.87
CA TYR A 15 0.03 5.72 -14.20
C TYR A 15 -1.46 5.50 -14.44
N ILE A 16 -1.80 4.41 -15.11
CA ILE A 16 -3.18 3.95 -15.15
C ILE A 16 -3.52 3.40 -13.76
N GLN A 17 -4.59 3.89 -13.13
CA GLN A 17 -4.97 3.37 -11.83
C GLN A 17 -5.48 1.94 -11.99
N LEU A 18 -5.21 1.09 -11.00
CA LEU A 18 -5.70 -0.28 -11.00
C LEU A 18 -7.25 -0.28 -11.01
N GLU A 19 -7.84 0.72 -10.38
CA GLU A 19 -9.26 1.00 -10.30
C GLU A 19 -9.89 1.31 -11.66
N ASP A 20 -9.11 1.85 -12.62
CA ASP A 20 -9.54 2.09 -14.00
C ASP A 20 -9.51 0.81 -14.85
N ARG A 21 -8.72 -0.19 -14.44
CA ARG A 21 -8.54 -1.46 -15.17
C ARG A 21 -9.42 -2.58 -14.66
N ILE A 22 -9.69 -2.60 -13.36
CA ILE A 22 -10.43 -3.68 -12.70
C ILE A 22 -11.87 -3.24 -12.45
N PRO A 23 -12.89 -3.91 -13.04
CA PRO A 23 -14.29 -3.58 -12.79
C PRO A 23 -14.67 -3.60 -11.31
N ALA A 24 -15.66 -2.80 -10.92
CA ALA A 24 -16.11 -2.71 -9.52
C ALA A 24 -16.56 -4.06 -8.93
N ASN A 25 -17.21 -4.91 -9.75
CA ASN A 25 -17.69 -6.23 -9.35
C ASN A 25 -16.64 -7.35 -9.45
N HIS A 26 -15.37 -7.01 -9.70
CA HIS A 26 -14.33 -8.02 -9.87
C HIS A 26 -13.92 -8.66 -8.53
N PRO A 27 -13.78 -10.00 -8.45
CA PRO A 27 -13.43 -10.69 -7.20
C PRO A 27 -12.09 -10.24 -6.59
N LEU A 28 -11.13 -9.83 -7.43
CA LEU A 28 -9.85 -9.27 -6.96
C LEU A 28 -10.02 -8.03 -6.05
N ARG A 29 -11.10 -7.26 -6.20
CA ARG A 29 -11.35 -6.11 -5.30
C ARG A 29 -11.66 -6.58 -3.87
N LYS A 30 -12.37 -7.70 -3.71
CA LYS A 30 -12.63 -8.29 -2.38
C LYS A 30 -11.35 -8.85 -1.75
N ILE A 31 -10.50 -9.51 -2.55
CA ILE A 31 -9.20 -10.01 -2.10
C ILE A 31 -8.32 -8.84 -1.64
N ARG A 32 -8.26 -7.75 -2.42
CA ARG A 32 -7.53 -6.54 -2.04
C ARG A 32 -8.02 -5.98 -0.71
N GLN A 33 -9.33 -5.85 -0.51
CA GLN A 33 -9.89 -5.37 0.77
C GLN A 33 -9.47 -6.26 1.95
N MET A 34 -9.51 -7.59 1.77
CA MET A 34 -9.08 -8.53 2.81
C MET A 34 -7.59 -8.35 3.14
N VAL A 35 -6.73 -8.27 2.13
CA VAL A 35 -5.28 -8.06 2.31
C VAL A 35 -5.01 -6.72 2.98
N ASP A 36 -5.69 -5.65 2.57
CA ASP A 36 -5.54 -4.31 3.15
C ASP A 36 -5.93 -4.29 4.64
N LEU A 37 -6.97 -5.02 5.04
CA LEU A 37 -7.36 -5.17 6.45
C LEU A 37 -6.30 -5.91 7.27
N VAL A 38 -5.75 -7.00 6.73
CA VAL A 38 -4.71 -7.79 7.41
C VAL A 38 -3.41 -6.99 7.54
N LEU A 39 -2.98 -6.32 6.49
CA LEU A 39 -1.78 -5.49 6.54
C LEU A 39 -1.97 -4.29 7.48
N GLY A 40 -3.19 -3.72 7.52
CA GLY A 40 -3.56 -2.66 8.46
C GLY A 40 -3.50 -3.09 9.93
N SER A 41 -3.89 -4.33 10.26
CA SER A 41 -3.79 -4.84 11.64
C SER A 41 -2.35 -5.07 12.09
N MET A 42 -1.42 -5.22 11.16
CA MET A 42 0.02 -5.37 11.42
C MET A 42 0.77 -4.03 11.51
N ASN A 43 0.07 -2.91 11.35
CA ASN A 43 0.66 -1.59 11.25
C ASN A 43 1.55 -1.22 12.44
N ASP A 44 1.12 -1.52 13.67
CA ASP A 44 1.88 -1.24 14.90
C ASP A 44 3.16 -2.08 14.99
N VAL A 45 3.08 -3.34 14.53
CA VAL A 45 4.23 -4.24 14.46
C VAL A 45 5.24 -3.70 13.45
N PHE A 46 4.78 -3.26 12.28
CA PHE A 46 5.64 -2.67 11.26
C PHE A 46 6.27 -1.36 11.74
N ASP A 47 5.51 -0.49 12.40
CA ASP A 47 6.04 0.77 12.95
C ASP A 47 7.16 0.53 13.98
N GLY A 48 7.03 -0.52 14.80
CA GLY A 48 8.07 -0.91 15.77
C GLY A 48 9.40 -1.36 15.14
N LEU A 49 9.41 -1.79 13.88
CA LEU A 49 10.61 -2.24 13.18
C LEU A 49 11.44 -1.07 12.60
N TYR A 50 10.86 0.14 12.49
CA TYR A 50 11.53 1.27 11.88
C TYR A 50 12.20 2.20 12.89
N SER A 51 13.42 2.65 12.56
CA SER A 51 14.08 3.73 13.28
C SER A 51 13.21 4.99 13.30
N ARG A 52 13.21 5.74 14.40
CA ARG A 52 12.48 7.02 14.53
C ARG A 52 13.18 8.18 13.81
N VAL A 53 14.42 7.98 13.37
CA VAL A 53 15.26 9.01 12.73
C VAL A 53 15.67 8.59 11.31
N GLY A 54 16.24 9.53 10.56
CA GLY A 54 16.75 9.30 9.20
C GLY A 54 15.68 9.32 8.10
N ARG A 55 16.08 8.95 6.89
CA ARG A 55 15.21 8.98 5.71
C ARG A 55 14.02 8.02 5.87
N PRO A 56 12.80 8.45 5.52
CA PRO A 56 11.66 7.55 5.46
C PRO A 56 11.89 6.39 4.49
N SER A 57 11.68 5.17 4.96
CA SER A 57 11.76 3.92 4.19
C SER A 57 10.47 3.66 3.40
N ILE A 58 10.50 2.70 2.47
CA ILE A 58 9.28 2.17 1.85
C ILE A 58 8.58 1.28 2.89
N PRO A 59 7.25 1.46 3.14
CA PRO A 59 6.53 0.62 4.09
C PRO A 59 6.44 -0.84 3.60
N PRO A 60 6.55 -1.83 4.49
CA PRO A 60 6.68 -3.23 4.13
C PRO A 60 5.42 -3.78 3.43
N GLU A 61 4.23 -3.30 3.80
CA GLU A 61 2.97 -3.64 3.16
C GLU A 61 2.94 -3.36 1.66
N HIS A 62 3.75 -2.41 1.16
CA HIS A 62 3.89 -2.17 -0.28
C HIS A 62 4.61 -3.29 -1.00
N LEU A 63 5.71 -3.77 -0.41
CA LEU A 63 6.50 -4.85 -0.97
C LEU A 63 5.70 -6.14 -0.95
N LEU A 64 4.97 -6.39 0.14
CA LEU A 64 4.07 -7.53 0.27
C LEU A 64 2.94 -7.48 -0.76
N ARG A 65 2.32 -6.31 -0.97
CA ARG A 65 1.28 -6.15 -2.00
C ARG A 65 1.82 -6.34 -3.42
N ALA A 66 3.07 -5.95 -3.68
CA ALA A 66 3.71 -6.13 -4.99
C ALA A 66 4.11 -7.58 -5.30
N SER A 67 4.18 -8.45 -4.29
CA SER A 67 4.50 -9.87 -4.46
C SER A 67 3.29 -10.77 -4.74
N LEU A 68 2.07 -10.20 -4.77
CA LEU A 68 0.80 -10.87 -5.05
C LEU A 68 0.33 -10.57 -6.47
#